data_AF-A0A2U4EWZ4-F1
#
_entry.id   AF-A0A2U4EWZ4-F1
#
_cell.length_a   1.000
_cell.length_b   1.000
_cell.length_c   1.000
_cell.angle_alpha   90.00
_cell.angle_beta   90.00
_cell.angle_gamma   90.00
#
_symmetry.space_group_name_H-M   'P 1'
#
loop_
_entity.id
_entity.type
_entity.pdbx_description
1 polymer ?
#
loop_
_entity_poly.entity_id
_entity_poly.type
_entity_poly.pdbx_seq_one_letter_code
_entity_poly.pdbx_strand_id
1 'polypeptide(L)'
;MLKEFLKGNIKIVESVSNWEEALKIGARSLVDNGNIEEKYIQAIIDDVYKYGPYIVLTEGAAMPHSRPENGVLKKGMSFLKVKNGVDFYKTDEKVYLFFTLAAENADGHQEAISELAEFLSNNEKLEKMIKEDFTEDEILSFL
;
A
#
# COMPACT_ATOMS: atom_id res chain seq x y z
N MET A 1 10.28 -10.57 -6.55
CA MET A 1 9.31 -9.90 -7.44
C MET A 1 8.80 -8.56 -6.91
N LEU A 2 8.48 -8.44 -5.62
CA LEU A 2 7.98 -7.25 -4.94
C LEU A 2 8.85 -6.01 -5.19
N LYS A 3 10.17 -6.12 -5.03
CA LYS A 3 11.12 -5.02 -5.29
C LYS A 3 11.00 -4.44 -6.69
N GLU A 4 10.81 -5.30 -7.70
CA GLU A 4 10.69 -4.87 -9.09
C GLU A 4 9.40 -4.09 -9.34
N PHE A 5 8.30 -4.43 -8.68
CA PHE A 5 7.07 -3.65 -8.74
C PHE A 5 7.20 -2.28 -8.06
N LEU A 6 7.89 -2.24 -6.92
CA LEU A 6 8.00 -1.03 -6.10
C LEU A 6 9.06 -0.05 -6.60
N LYS A 7 9.99 -0.48 -7.45
CA LYS A 7 11.04 0.38 -7.99
C LYS A 7 10.44 1.57 -8.74
N GLY A 8 10.71 2.79 -8.27
CA GLY A 8 10.14 4.03 -8.82
C GLY A 8 8.69 4.31 -8.38
N ASN A 9 8.13 3.51 -7.48
CA ASN A 9 6.77 3.64 -6.92
C ASN A 9 6.78 3.73 -5.38
N ILE A 10 7.86 4.25 -4.80
CA ILE A 10 8.00 4.46 -3.36
C ILE A 10 7.75 5.93 -3.04
N LYS A 11 7.04 6.18 -1.95
CA LYS A 11 6.89 7.50 -1.37
C LYS A 11 7.06 7.44 0.14
N ILE A 12 7.76 8.41 0.70
CA ILE A 12 7.92 8.58 2.14
C ILE A 12 7.44 9.98 2.49
N VAL A 13 6.55 10.08 3.48
CA VAL A 13 6.04 11.36 3.98
C VAL A 13 6.09 11.38 5.50
N GLU A 14 6.19 12.58 6.05
CA GLU A 14 6.20 12.78 7.50
C GLU A 14 4.83 12.47 8.12
N SER A 15 3.76 12.98 7.50
CA SER A 15 2.38 12.83 7.95
C SER A 15 1.41 13.00 6.79
N VAL A 16 0.15 12.64 7.02
CA VAL A 16 -1.00 12.90 6.15
C VAL A 16 -2.16 13.40 7.02
N SER A 17 -3.14 14.07 6.43
CA SER A 17 -4.28 14.62 7.17
C SER A 17 -5.27 13.54 7.62
N ASN A 18 -5.44 12.48 6.82
CA ASN A 18 -6.32 11.36 7.10
C ASN A 18 -5.94 10.12 6.26
N TRP A 19 -6.61 9.01 6.54
CA TRP A 19 -6.34 7.75 5.84
C TRP A 19 -6.73 7.83 4.36
N GLU A 20 -7.75 8.60 3.95
CA GLU A 20 -8.07 8.77 2.53
C GLU A 20 -6.95 9.48 1.76
N GLU A 21 -6.29 10.46 2.39
CA GLU A 21 -5.13 11.13 1.82
C GLU A 21 -3.94 10.18 1.69
N ALA A 22 -3.70 9.29 2.66
CA ALA A 22 -2.71 8.23 2.51
C ALA A 22 -2.99 7.35 1.29
N LEU A 23 -4.24 6.97 1.06
CA LEU A 23 -4.62 6.18 -0.12
C LEU A 23 -4.35 6.94 -1.43
N LYS A 24 -4.69 8.24 -1.49
CA LYS A 24 -4.44 9.09 -2.67
C LYS A 24 -2.95 9.25 -2.95
N ILE A 25 -2.15 9.55 -1.93
CA ILE A 25 -0.69 9.71 -2.07
C ILE A 25 -0.05 8.37 -2.44
N GLY A 26 -0.42 7.29 -1.76
CA GLY A 26 0.16 5.97 -1.95
C GLY A 26 -0.12 5.40 -3.34
N ALA A 27 -1.28 5.70 -3.93
CA ALA A 27 -1.63 5.24 -5.27
C ALA A 27 -1.16 6.17 -6.40
N ARG A 28 -0.61 7.36 -6.08
CA ARG A 28 -0.37 8.41 -7.09
C ARG A 28 0.54 7.96 -8.24
N SER A 29 1.63 7.26 -7.94
CA SER A 29 2.55 6.80 -8.99
C SER A 29 1.90 5.78 -9.92
N LEU A 30 0.95 4.97 -9.44
CA LEU A 30 0.20 4.03 -10.27
C LEU A 30 -0.76 4.74 -11.23
N VAL A 31 -1.32 5.88 -10.82
CA VAL A 31 -2.11 6.73 -11.72
C VAL A 31 -1.20 7.35 -12.79
N ASP A 32 -0.08 7.96 -12.36
CA ASP A 32 0.83 8.67 -13.26
C ASP A 32 1.47 7.72 -14.30
N ASN A 33 1.72 6.46 -13.92
CA ASN A 33 2.24 5.41 -14.80
C ASN A 33 1.16 4.72 -15.66
N GLY A 34 -0.11 5.06 -15.46
CA GLY A 34 -1.24 4.47 -16.20
C GLY A 34 -1.51 3.01 -15.84
N ASN A 35 -1.19 2.59 -14.61
CA ASN A 35 -1.57 1.29 -14.06
C ASN A 35 -3.03 1.28 -13.59
N ILE A 36 -3.51 2.41 -13.07
CA ILE A 36 -4.88 2.58 -12.58
C ILE A 36 -5.47 3.92 -13.03
N GLU A 37 -6.79 4.00 -13.08
CA GLU A 37 -7.55 5.25 -13.21
C GLU A 37 -7.77 5.90 -11.82
N GLU A 38 -7.98 7.22 -11.77
CA GLU A 38 -8.29 7.95 -10.52
C GLU A 38 -9.51 7.37 -9.78
N LYS A 39 -10.50 6.87 -10.53
CA LYS A 39 -11.70 6.22 -9.97
C LYS A 39 -11.38 4.97 -9.13
N TYR A 40 -10.24 4.33 -9.35
CA TYR A 40 -9.81 3.17 -8.58
C TYR A 40 -9.53 3.54 -7.12
N ILE A 41 -8.91 4.71 -6.89
CA ILE A 41 -8.65 5.23 -5.54
C ILE A 41 -9.97 5.50 -4.82
N GLN A 42 -10.93 6.12 -5.52
CA GLN A 42 -12.26 6.36 -4.96
C GLN A 42 -12.98 5.05 -4.63
N ALA A 43 -12.87 4.04 -5.50
CA ALA A 43 -13.46 2.72 -5.24
C ALA A 43 -12.88 2.06 -3.97
N ILE A 44 -11.57 2.17 -3.72
CA ILE A 44 -10.95 1.68 -2.48
C ILE A 44 -11.53 2.40 -1.25
N ILE A 45 -11.65 3.74 -1.32
CA ILE A 45 -12.21 4.54 -0.24
C ILE A 45 -13.66 4.12 0.06
N ASP A 46 -14.48 3.99 -0.99
CA ASP A 46 -15.87 3.57 -0.89
C ASP A 46 -16.01 2.14 -0.33
N ASP A 47 -15.13 1.24 -0.74
CA ASP A 47 -15.06 -0.12 -0.22
C ASP A 47 -14.71 -0.13 1.29
N VAL A 48 -13.79 0.72 1.75
CA VAL A 48 -13.48 0.86 3.19
C VAL A 48 -14.69 1.39 3.96
N TYR A 49 -15.40 2.38 3.42
CA TYR A 49 -16.63 2.88 4.03
C TYR A 49 -17.71 1.80 4.16
N LYS A 50 -17.82 0.94 3.13
CA LYS A 50 -18.86 -0.09 3.01
C LYS A 50 -18.57 -1.36 3.79
N TYR A 51 -17.33 -1.85 3.72
CA TYR A 51 -16.92 -3.14 4.26
C TYR A 51 -16.07 -3.02 5.53
N GLY A 52 -15.74 -1.80 5.95
CA GLY A 52 -14.79 -1.56 7.03
C GLY A 52 -13.34 -1.66 6.56
N PRO A 53 -12.37 -1.67 7.49
CA PRO A 53 -10.95 -1.58 7.18
C PRO A 53 -10.34 -2.91 6.68
N TYR A 54 -11.00 -3.61 5.74
CA TYR A 54 -10.57 -4.93 5.23
C TYR A 54 -9.17 -4.93 4.58
N ILE A 55 -8.67 -3.76 4.18
CA ILE A 55 -7.34 -3.58 3.61
C ILE A 55 -6.23 -3.50 4.65
N VAL A 56 -6.56 -3.32 5.95
CA VAL A 56 -5.58 -3.39 7.04
C VAL A 56 -5.27 -4.87 7.30
N LEU A 57 -4.04 -5.29 7.03
CA LEU A 57 -3.64 -6.70 7.09
C LEU A 57 -3.06 -7.10 8.46
N THR A 58 -2.39 -6.15 9.12
CA THR A 58 -1.75 -6.31 10.42
C THR A 58 -1.59 -4.92 11.06
N GLU A 59 -1.25 -4.88 12.33
CA GLU A 59 -0.94 -3.62 13.02
C GLU A 59 0.17 -2.88 12.27
N GLY A 60 -0.12 -1.64 11.89
CA GLY A 60 0.84 -0.77 11.20
C GLY A 60 0.90 -0.90 9.67
N ALA A 61 0.21 -1.85 9.04
CA ALA A 61 0.27 -2.02 7.58
C ALA A 61 -1.07 -2.32 6.90
N ALA A 62 -1.28 -1.67 5.76
CA ALA A 62 -2.42 -1.89 4.87
C ALA A 62 -1.97 -2.26 3.45
N MET A 63 -2.80 -3.02 2.74
CA MET A 63 -2.67 -3.32 1.32
C MET A 63 -3.90 -2.80 0.57
N PRO A 64 -3.96 -1.50 0.22
CA PRO A 64 -5.08 -0.93 -0.51
C PRO A 64 -5.30 -1.62 -1.87
N HIS A 65 -6.51 -2.11 -2.11
CA HIS A 65 -6.91 -2.72 -3.37
C HIS A 65 -8.44 -2.75 -3.49
N SER A 66 -8.95 -2.69 -4.73
CA SER A 66 -10.35 -2.93 -5.08
C SER A 66 -10.41 -3.86 -6.30
N ARG A 67 -11.63 -4.16 -6.79
CA ARG A 67 -11.82 -5.06 -7.94
C ARG A 67 -11.18 -4.50 -9.22
N PRO A 68 -10.61 -5.33 -10.11
CA PRO A 68 -9.93 -4.86 -11.32
C PRO A 68 -10.80 -3.97 -12.21
N GLU A 69 -12.09 -4.31 -12.37
CA GLU A 69 -13.07 -3.55 -13.15
C GLU A 69 -13.32 -2.12 -12.63
N ASN A 70 -12.91 -1.81 -11.40
CA ASN A 70 -13.03 -0.47 -10.82
C ASN A 70 -11.95 0.50 -11.30
N GLY A 71 -11.09 0.10 -12.24
CA GLY A 71 -10.16 1.01 -12.92
C GLY A 71 -8.71 0.54 -12.98
N VAL A 72 -8.43 -0.75 -12.85
CA VAL A 72 -7.11 -1.30 -13.15
C VAL A 72 -6.94 -1.40 -14.66
N LEU A 73 -5.84 -0.84 -15.16
CA LEU A 73 -5.45 -0.85 -16.57
C LEU A 73 -4.26 -1.77 -16.82
N LYS A 74 -3.34 -1.86 -15.85
CA LYS A 74 -2.13 -2.70 -15.88
C LYS A 74 -1.76 -3.10 -14.46
N LYS A 75 -1.16 -4.28 -14.30
CA LYS A 75 -0.59 -4.71 -13.01
C LYS A 75 0.44 -3.71 -12.48
N GLY A 76 0.48 -3.48 -11.17
CA GLY A 76 1.38 -2.54 -10.52
C GLY A 76 1.31 -2.63 -9.00
N MET A 77 2.36 -2.18 -8.31
CA MET A 77 2.32 -1.97 -6.87
C MET A 77 3.05 -0.68 -6.52
N SER A 78 2.58 0.01 -5.50
CA SER A 78 3.26 1.17 -4.92
C SER A 78 3.33 1.06 -3.41
N PHE A 79 4.30 1.77 -2.85
CA PHE A 79 4.55 1.78 -1.41
C PHE A 79 4.55 3.21 -0.89
N LEU A 80 3.75 3.46 0.14
CA LEU A 80 3.80 4.69 0.93
C LEU A 80 4.17 4.37 2.37
N LYS A 81 5.15 5.10 2.89
CA LYS A 81 5.44 5.18 4.32
C LYS A 81 5.02 6.54 4.87
N VAL A 82 4.17 6.53 5.90
CA VAL A 82 3.79 7.68 6.72
C VAL A 82 4.49 7.58 8.06
N LYS A 83 5.54 8.38 8.30
CA LYS A 83 6.42 8.22 9.47
C LYS A 83 5.69 8.29 10.80
N ASN A 84 4.77 9.24 10.95
CA ASN A 84 4.00 9.42 12.19
C ASN A 84 2.74 8.53 12.28
N GLY A 85 2.54 7.67 11.27
CA GLY A 85 1.34 6.88 11.10
C GLY A 85 0.09 7.72 10.87
N VAL A 86 -1.01 7.05 10.56
CA VAL A 86 -2.33 7.66 10.44
C VAL A 86 -3.37 6.79 11.12
N ASP A 87 -4.27 7.41 11.88
CA ASP A 87 -5.41 6.69 12.46
C ASP A 87 -6.30 6.19 11.33
N PHE A 88 -6.65 4.91 11.36
CA PHE A 88 -7.37 4.28 10.27
C PHE A 88 -8.85 4.09 10.59
N TYR A 89 -9.70 4.12 9.56
CA TYR A 89 -11.16 4.16 9.67
C TYR A 89 -11.71 3.12 10.65
N LYS A 90 -12.22 3.61 11.81
CA LYS A 90 -12.84 2.82 12.87
C LYS A 90 -11.92 1.71 13.43
N THR A 91 -10.62 1.94 13.44
CA THR A 91 -9.62 1.11 14.13
C THR A 91 -9.02 1.88 15.29
N ASP A 92 -8.57 1.18 16.33
CA ASP A 92 -7.74 1.76 17.40
C ASP A 92 -6.25 1.79 17.03
N GLU A 93 -5.91 1.19 15.88
CA GLU A 93 -4.54 1.07 15.37
C GLU A 93 -4.20 2.17 14.36
N LYS A 94 -2.92 2.56 14.36
CA LYS A 94 -2.33 3.41 13.32
C LYS A 94 -1.78 2.57 12.19
N VAL A 95 -1.90 3.06 10.97
CA VAL A 95 -1.24 2.49 9.79
C VAL A 95 -0.09 3.39 9.38
N TYR A 96 1.07 2.79 9.12
CA TYR A 96 2.29 3.48 8.70
C TYR A 96 2.68 3.11 7.27
N LEU A 97 2.44 1.85 6.90
CA LEU A 97 2.88 1.27 5.64
C LEU A 97 1.68 0.96 4.75
N PHE A 98 1.70 1.42 3.51
CA PHE A 98 0.63 1.21 2.53
C PHE A 98 1.20 0.58 1.27
N PHE A 99 0.83 -0.66 0.99
CA PHE A 99 1.21 -1.40 -0.22
C PHE A 99 0.03 -1.43 -1.19
N THR A 100 -0.11 -0.41 -2.04
CA THR A 100 -1.26 -0.35 -2.95
C THR A 100 -1.05 -1.32 -4.10
N LEU A 101 -2.02 -2.20 -4.34
CA LEU A 101 -1.96 -3.24 -5.36
C LEU A 101 -2.95 -2.94 -6.49
N ALA A 102 -2.44 -2.93 -7.72
CA ALA A 102 -3.23 -2.99 -8.94
C ALA A 102 -3.00 -4.37 -9.60
N ALA A 103 -4.03 -5.20 -9.64
CA ALA A 103 -3.96 -6.54 -10.24
C ALA A 103 -5.07 -6.69 -11.29
N GLU A 104 -4.71 -7.11 -12.52
CA GLU A 104 -5.67 -7.28 -13.62
C GLU A 104 -6.50 -8.56 -13.49
N ASN A 105 -5.87 -9.62 -12.98
CA ASN A 105 -6.46 -10.94 -12.74
C ASN A 105 -5.67 -11.63 -11.62
N ALA A 106 -6.11 -12.82 -11.19
CA ALA A 106 -5.49 -13.60 -10.11
C ALA A 106 -4.04 -14.06 -10.37
N ASP A 107 -3.53 -13.90 -11.60
CA ASP A 107 -2.24 -14.44 -12.04
C ASP A 107 -1.19 -13.34 -12.17
N GLY A 108 0.08 -13.70 -12.00
CA GLY A 108 1.22 -12.80 -12.26
C GLY A 108 1.55 -11.77 -11.18
N HIS A 109 0.83 -11.78 -10.06
CA HIS A 109 1.15 -10.99 -8.86
C HIS A 109 1.32 -11.85 -7.58
N GLN A 110 1.04 -13.16 -7.66
CA GLN A 110 1.08 -14.09 -6.53
C GLN A 110 2.44 -14.07 -5.82
N GLU A 111 3.54 -14.09 -6.57
CA GLU A 111 4.90 -14.06 -6.00
C GLU A 111 5.15 -12.77 -5.21
N ALA A 112 4.72 -11.61 -5.74
CA ALA A 112 4.84 -10.33 -5.03
C ALA A 112 3.97 -10.28 -3.75
N ILE A 113 2.76 -10.87 -3.79
CA ILE A 113 1.91 -11.02 -2.60
C ILE A 113 2.54 -11.97 -1.59
N SER A 114 3.15 -13.08 -2.04
CA SER A 114 3.82 -14.02 -1.15
C SER A 114 5.02 -13.38 -0.45
N GLU A 115 5.85 -12.64 -1.18
CA GLU A 115 6.97 -11.87 -0.60
C GLU A 115 6.46 -10.80 0.38
N LEU A 116 5.37 -10.10 0.04
CA LEU A 116 4.74 -9.14 0.95
C LEU A 116 4.22 -9.83 2.22
N ALA A 117 3.55 -10.98 2.09
CA ALA A 117 3.04 -11.74 3.22
C ALA A 117 4.16 -12.25 4.13
N GLU A 118 5.27 -12.70 3.56
CA GLU A 118 6.47 -13.09 4.31
C GLU A 118 7.04 -11.91 5.09
N PHE A 119 7.16 -10.74 4.45
CA PHE A 119 7.59 -9.51 5.11
C PHE A 119 6.66 -9.12 6.27
N LEU A 120 5.34 -9.08 6.02
CA LEU A 120 4.34 -8.70 7.03
C LEU A 120 4.25 -9.69 8.20
N SER A 121 4.62 -10.95 7.98
CA SER A 121 4.66 -11.99 9.02
C SER A 121 5.93 -11.93 9.89
N ASN A 122 6.93 -11.13 9.50
CA ASN A 122 8.15 -10.95 10.25
C ASN A 122 8.05 -9.69 11.14
N ASN A 123 7.61 -9.88 12.39
CA ASN A 123 7.37 -8.79 13.33
C ASN A 123 8.61 -7.89 13.54
N GLU A 124 9.82 -8.46 13.60
CA GLU A 124 11.05 -7.68 13.79
C GLU A 124 11.31 -6.78 12.58
N LYS A 125 11.18 -7.32 11.36
CA LYS A 125 11.35 -6.53 10.13
C LYS A 125 10.26 -5.46 10.01
N LEU A 126 9.00 -5.81 10.26
CA LEU A 126 7.88 -4.88 10.17
C LEU A 126 8.04 -3.73 11.18
N GLU A 127 8.33 -4.05 12.44
CA GLU A 127 8.57 -3.06 13.49
C GLU A 127 9.73 -2.13 13.14
N LYS A 128 10.82 -2.68 12.60
CA LYS A 128 11.96 -1.90 12.14
C LYS A 128 11.58 -0.96 10.99
N MET A 129 10.87 -1.46 9.98
CA MET A 129 10.36 -0.65 8.86
C MET A 129 9.44 0.48 9.32
N ILE A 130 8.67 0.27 10.40
CA ILE A 130 7.79 1.29 10.98
C ILE A 130 8.60 2.35 11.74
N LYS A 131 9.53 1.94 12.61
CA LYS A 131 10.17 2.84 13.59
C LYS A 131 11.40 3.58 13.07
N GLU A 132 12.15 3.00 12.14
CA GLU A 132 13.42 3.60 11.66
C GLU A 132 13.23 4.39 10.38
N ASP A 133 14.10 5.35 10.12
CA ASP A 133 14.13 6.05 8.83
C ASP A 133 14.92 5.24 7.80
N PHE A 134 14.37 5.19 6.59
CA PHE A 134 14.97 4.51 5.44
C PHE A 134 14.88 5.41 4.21
N THR A 135 15.89 5.33 3.37
CA THR A 135 15.82 5.78 1.97
C THR A 135 15.01 4.79 1.13
N GLU A 136 14.62 5.20 -0.09
CA GLU A 136 13.89 4.31 -1.01
C GLU A 136 14.72 3.06 -1.38
N ASP A 137 16.02 3.22 -1.59
CA ASP A 137 16.93 2.11 -1.91
C ASP A 137 17.09 1.13 -0.75
N GLU A 138 17.09 1.63 0.49
CA GLU A 138 17.13 0.76 1.66
C GLU A 138 15.80 0.03 1.86
N ILE A 139 14.65 0.67 1.63
CA ILE A 139 13.33 0.01 1.64
C ILE A 139 13.32 -1.14 0.63
N LEU A 140 13.76 -0.89 -0.61
CA LEU A 140 13.85 -1.93 -1.63
C LEU A 140 14.80 -3.06 -1.21
N SER A 141 15.91 -2.74 -0.55
CA SER A 141 16.85 -3.75 -0.07
C SER A 141 16.29 -4.56 1.10
N PHE A 142 15.41 -3.96 1.90
CA PHE A 142 14.86 -4.51 3.13
C PHE A 142 13.64 -5.42 2.94
N LEU A 143 12.80 -5.07 1.96
CA LEU A 143 11.76 -5.95 1.41
C LEU A 143 12.37 -7.14 0.66
#